data_AF-A0A387H505-F1
#
_entry.id   AF-A0A387H505-F1
#
_cell.length_a   1.000
_cell.length_b   1.000
_cell.length_c   1.000
_cell.angle_alpha   90.00
_cell.angle_beta   90.00
_cell.angle_gamma   90.00
#
_symmetry.space_group_name_H-M   'P 1'
#
loop_
_entity.id
_entity.type
_entity.pdbx_description
1 polymer ?
#
loop_
_entity_poly.entity_id
_entity_poly.type
_entity_poly.pdbx_seq_one_letter_code
_entity_poly.pdbx_strand_id
1 'polypeptide(L)'
;MVDFGPVITPPGQYTHCVDRKDYRDVPSPLQVGVPSTLKFLLCEYLLGGKLVCLSGGGDQCVIGTVAGLEAVGAGKEGLDALDNDFSFNLLLAPFQVQDFVGYLPPSHPDTNIVEPHRVRDDAVKHGPLGYLMVDSPNPQPLPRPVDQSGAPGWPVDKSQPKGKATWPVDGYGVLWHYAGHHLHDKGQEGDNLHKLYDQPSGGAKWAAPPGPDTGWWVPLPVLHCECEGSRIFFVCQAMDPFLDLMQGKVPGSSGPSPGEVCHATAHKLPWPLNVVVNAVCTIAEDLIGLAVAAALAPVIAAAFGAAWEAAQAFDDLFITGPVAKQIHVGDVVLVQGRWDWDAGHSGHTELHPVKAIVKLTTPPQTLPPEIRPGAADYDPTSGNGISHADRAAIRATHERWCRLLAEAPPPPDPRQGGGLSPAQVASMTPGQLAVWAAQNRPENSWTTHPLLDGCAPDGPSPGLH
;
A
#
# COMPACT_ATOMS: atom_id res chain seq x y z
N MET A 1 -24.54 9.38 17.22
CA MET A 1 -23.91 8.08 16.94
C MET A 1 -23.81 8.00 15.44
N VAL A 2 -22.62 7.74 14.90
CA VAL A 2 -22.40 7.64 13.45
C VAL A 2 -22.86 6.26 13.00
N ASP A 3 -23.63 6.21 11.92
CA ASP A 3 -24.01 4.95 11.29
C ASP A 3 -22.82 4.41 10.48
N PHE A 4 -22.67 3.09 10.49
CA PHE A 4 -21.61 2.39 9.77
C PHE A 4 -22.19 1.80 8.47
N GLY A 5 -21.47 2.00 7.38
CA GLY A 5 -21.70 1.34 6.11
C GLY A 5 -21.21 -0.12 6.12
N PRO A 6 -21.22 -0.79 4.95
CA PRO A 6 -20.71 -2.15 4.84
C PRO A 6 -19.24 -2.25 5.24
N VAL A 7 -18.87 -3.36 5.87
CA VAL A 7 -17.48 -3.76 6.03
C VAL A 7 -17.01 -4.35 4.71
N ILE A 8 -16.00 -3.73 4.14
CA ILE A 8 -15.30 -4.18 2.95
C ILE A 8 -14.07 -4.93 3.46
N THR A 9 -13.92 -6.19 3.07
CA THR A 9 -12.74 -7.00 3.42
C THR A 9 -12.01 -7.27 2.12
N PRO A 10 -10.95 -6.52 1.77
CA PRO A 10 -10.17 -6.81 0.57
C PRO A 10 -9.65 -8.25 0.65
N PRO A 11 -10.05 -9.14 -0.28
CA PRO A 11 -9.34 -10.40 -0.48
C PRO A 11 -7.94 -10.15 -1.04
N GLY A 12 -7.09 -11.18 -0.99
CA GLY A 12 -5.67 -11.04 -1.37
C GLY A 12 -4.84 -10.53 -0.19
N GLN A 13 -4.04 -11.43 0.36
CA GLN A 13 -2.99 -11.15 1.34
C GLN A 13 -1.81 -12.04 0.95
N TYR A 14 -1.28 -11.82 -0.26
CA TYR A 14 -0.19 -12.60 -0.83
C TYR A 14 1.17 -12.02 -0.41
N THR A 15 1.24 -10.71 -0.20
CA THR A 15 2.41 -10.02 0.28
C THR A 15 2.58 -10.23 1.79
N HIS A 16 3.83 -10.38 2.19
CA HIS A 16 4.21 -10.35 3.59
C HIS A 16 5.39 -9.44 3.79
N CYS A 17 5.42 -8.79 4.95
CA CYS A 17 6.56 -8.03 5.36
C CYS A 17 7.63 -8.95 5.95
N VAL A 18 8.88 -8.53 5.83
CA VAL A 18 10.00 -9.13 6.54
C VAL A 18 10.35 -8.35 7.78
N ASP A 19 10.89 -9.05 8.76
CA ASP A 19 11.57 -8.41 9.88
C ASP A 19 12.66 -7.49 9.33
N ARG A 20 12.82 -6.34 9.98
CA ARG A 20 13.79 -5.32 9.59
C ARG A 20 15.21 -5.86 9.36
N LYS A 21 15.67 -6.79 10.20
CA LYS A 21 16.99 -7.43 10.12
C LYS A 21 17.15 -8.36 8.91
N ASP A 22 16.04 -8.82 8.35
CA ASP A 22 15.98 -9.81 7.27
C ASP A 22 15.74 -9.14 5.91
N TYR A 23 15.46 -7.83 5.88
CA TYR A 23 15.36 -7.03 4.66
C TYR A 23 16.64 -7.09 3.83
N ARG A 24 16.46 -7.31 2.53
CA ARG A 24 17.53 -7.35 1.52
C ARG A 24 17.09 -6.55 0.31
N ASP A 25 17.96 -5.67 -0.16
CA ASP A 25 17.79 -4.97 -1.42
C ASP A 25 17.93 -5.96 -2.60
N VAL A 26 17.42 -5.57 -3.77
CA VAL A 26 17.49 -6.38 -4.99
C VAL A 26 18.96 -6.64 -5.35
N PRO A 27 19.40 -7.91 -5.40
CA PRO A 27 20.79 -8.21 -5.73
C PRO A 27 21.08 -7.79 -7.17
N SER A 28 22.30 -7.30 -7.41
CA SER A 28 22.71 -6.99 -8.78
C SER A 28 22.78 -8.28 -9.61
N PRO A 29 22.36 -8.28 -10.89
CA PRO A 29 22.54 -9.42 -11.78
C PRO A 29 23.98 -9.94 -11.84
N LEU A 30 24.96 -9.05 -11.65
CA LEU A 30 26.38 -9.39 -11.61
C LEU A 30 26.80 -10.17 -10.35
N GLN A 31 25.98 -10.17 -9.30
CA GLN A 31 26.26 -10.85 -8.04
C GLN A 31 25.72 -12.29 -8.00
N VAL A 32 24.52 -12.52 -8.57
CA VAL A 32 23.77 -13.78 -8.41
C VAL A 32 23.25 -14.38 -9.74
N GLY A 33 23.57 -13.79 -10.89
CA GLY A 33 23.09 -14.25 -12.21
C GLY A 33 21.67 -13.78 -12.56
N VAL A 34 21.36 -13.79 -13.85
CA VAL A 34 20.09 -13.28 -14.40
C VAL A 34 18.89 -14.11 -13.93
N PRO A 35 18.89 -15.46 -13.99
CA PRO A 35 17.73 -16.26 -13.57
C PRO A 35 17.40 -16.13 -12.07
N SER A 36 18.44 -16.10 -11.23
CA SER A 36 18.27 -15.93 -9.77
C SER A 36 17.81 -14.52 -9.43
N THR A 37 18.33 -13.51 -10.13
CA THR A 37 17.83 -12.13 -9.97
C THR A 37 16.37 -12.01 -10.40
N LEU A 38 15.98 -12.67 -11.50
CA LEU A 38 14.60 -12.66 -11.97
C LEU A 38 13.66 -13.36 -10.99
N LYS A 39 14.04 -14.53 -10.44
CA LYS A 39 13.24 -15.22 -9.41
C LYS A 39 13.11 -14.38 -8.15
N PHE A 40 14.24 -13.84 -7.67
CA PHE A 40 14.25 -12.96 -6.51
C PHE A 40 13.34 -11.77 -6.75
N LEU A 41 13.52 -11.04 -7.85
CA LEU A 41 12.74 -9.84 -8.14
C LEU A 41 11.25 -10.17 -8.31
N LEU A 42 10.91 -11.10 -9.20
CA LEU A 42 9.53 -11.38 -9.57
C LEU A 42 8.75 -11.98 -8.41
N CYS A 43 9.34 -12.93 -7.70
CA CYS A 43 8.63 -13.76 -6.72
C CYS A 43 8.98 -13.43 -5.28
N GLU A 44 10.26 -13.42 -4.91
CA GLU A 44 10.66 -13.33 -3.49
C GLU A 44 10.56 -11.89 -2.97
N TYR A 45 11.02 -10.93 -3.76
CA TYR A 45 11.03 -9.52 -3.42
C TYR A 45 9.61 -8.96 -3.44
N LEU A 46 8.91 -9.08 -4.57
CA LEU A 46 7.56 -8.52 -4.70
C LEU A 46 6.54 -9.13 -3.73
N LEU A 47 6.60 -10.44 -3.43
CA LEU A 47 5.67 -11.07 -2.47
C LEU A 47 6.14 -11.05 -1.02
N GLY A 48 7.43 -10.81 -0.73
CA GLY A 48 7.98 -11.13 0.58
C GLY A 48 9.27 -10.43 0.98
N GLY A 49 9.80 -9.53 0.17
CA GLY A 49 11.08 -8.84 0.45
C GLY A 49 10.98 -7.32 0.34
N LYS A 50 9.97 -6.81 -0.38
CA LYS A 50 9.71 -5.39 -0.62
C LYS A 50 9.23 -4.68 0.65
N LEU A 51 8.34 -5.32 1.42
CA LEU A 51 7.73 -4.75 2.62
C LEU A 51 8.52 -5.10 3.88
N VAL A 52 8.67 -4.14 4.80
CA VAL A 52 9.34 -4.34 6.09
C VAL A 52 8.39 -4.05 7.24
N CYS A 53 8.28 -5.03 8.14
CA CYS A 53 7.31 -5.01 9.22
C CYS A 53 7.58 -3.84 10.18
N LEU A 54 6.59 -2.96 10.36
CA LEU A 54 6.57 -2.00 11.46
C LEU A 54 5.72 -2.56 12.61
N SER A 55 5.91 -2.01 13.81
CA SER A 55 5.21 -2.48 15.02
C SER A 55 5.23 -4.01 15.24
N GLY A 56 6.31 -4.69 14.82
CA GLY A 56 6.44 -6.15 14.92
C GLY A 56 5.52 -6.94 13.98
N GLY A 57 5.10 -6.36 12.86
CA GLY A 57 4.24 -7.00 11.85
C GLY A 57 2.76 -7.05 12.24
N GLY A 58 2.39 -6.35 13.32
CA GLY A 58 1.03 -6.24 13.81
C GLY A 58 0.20 -5.27 12.97
N ASP A 59 -1.07 -5.62 12.78
CA ASP A 59 -2.01 -4.77 12.06
C ASP A 59 -2.28 -3.48 12.85
N GLN A 60 -2.30 -2.36 12.14
CA GLN A 60 -2.74 -1.08 12.66
C GLN A 60 -4.13 -0.77 12.13
N CYS A 61 -4.86 0.03 12.90
CA CYS A 61 -6.13 0.55 12.48
C CYS A 61 -6.10 2.07 12.52
N VAL A 62 -6.71 2.69 11.52
CA VAL A 62 -6.70 4.14 11.31
C VAL A 62 -8.09 4.61 10.93
N ILE A 63 -8.31 5.90 11.10
CA ILE A 63 -9.49 6.58 10.61
C ILE A 63 -9.06 7.86 9.90
N GLY A 64 -9.68 8.14 8.77
CA GLY A 64 -9.38 9.31 7.97
C GLY A 64 -10.40 9.57 6.89
N THR A 65 -10.15 10.64 6.16
CA THR A 65 -10.88 10.97 4.92
C THR A 65 -10.05 10.51 3.74
N VAL A 66 -10.66 9.83 2.78
CA VAL A 66 -10.02 9.48 1.51
C VAL A 66 -9.71 10.77 0.76
N ALA A 67 -8.44 11.09 0.61
CA ALA A 67 -7.96 12.34 0.02
C ALA A 67 -7.45 12.15 -1.42
N GLY A 68 -7.22 10.91 -1.85
CA GLY A 68 -6.83 10.58 -3.21
C GLY A 68 -7.00 9.09 -3.48
N LEU A 69 -7.15 8.74 -4.74
CA LEU A 69 -7.28 7.36 -5.22
C LEU A 69 -6.22 7.10 -6.29
N GLU A 70 -5.69 5.89 -6.29
CA GLU A 70 -4.87 5.35 -7.36
C GLU A 70 -5.58 4.15 -7.95
N ALA A 71 -6.00 4.27 -9.21
CA ALA A 71 -6.57 3.13 -9.90
C ALA A 71 -5.50 2.04 -10.07
N VAL A 72 -5.97 0.81 -10.22
CA VAL A 72 -5.11 -0.34 -10.49
C VAL A 72 -4.25 -0.08 -11.72
N GLY A 73 -2.93 -0.18 -11.55
CA GLY A 73 -1.97 0.04 -12.63
C GLY A 73 -1.82 1.50 -13.07
N ALA A 74 -2.36 2.47 -12.34
CA ALA A 74 -2.23 3.89 -12.66
C ALA A 74 -0.75 4.30 -12.68
N GLY A 75 -0.24 4.65 -13.87
CA GLY A 75 1.15 5.04 -14.08
C GLY A 75 2.15 3.89 -14.17
N LYS A 76 1.69 2.63 -14.17
CA LYS A 76 2.53 1.43 -14.23
C LYS A 76 2.47 0.80 -15.63
N GLU A 77 3.61 0.48 -16.22
CA GLU A 77 3.69 -0.26 -17.50
C GLU A 77 4.63 -1.45 -17.40
N GLY A 78 4.55 -2.36 -18.38
CA GLY A 78 5.48 -3.49 -18.47
C GLY A 78 5.44 -4.40 -17.24
N LEU A 79 6.60 -4.60 -16.61
CA LEU A 79 6.71 -5.44 -15.40
C LEU A 79 6.24 -4.71 -14.14
N ASP A 80 6.24 -3.38 -14.11
CA ASP A 80 5.72 -2.62 -12.96
C ASP A 80 4.21 -2.78 -12.85
N ALA A 81 3.54 -3.03 -13.98
CA ALA A 81 2.13 -3.39 -13.99
C ALA A 81 1.86 -4.77 -13.36
N LEU A 82 2.87 -5.57 -12.96
CA LEU A 82 2.63 -6.75 -12.13
C LEU A 82 2.08 -6.36 -10.76
N ASP A 83 2.59 -5.28 -10.19
CA ASP A 83 2.05 -4.64 -8.99
C ASP A 83 0.76 -3.93 -9.37
N ASN A 84 -0.35 -4.64 -9.19
CA ASN A 84 -1.67 -4.20 -9.62
C ASN A 84 -2.58 -3.90 -8.43
N ASP A 85 -1.96 -3.41 -7.37
CA ASP A 85 -2.64 -2.99 -6.15
C ASP A 85 -3.59 -1.82 -6.45
N PHE A 86 -4.70 -1.79 -5.73
CA PHE A 86 -5.54 -0.60 -5.66
C PHE A 86 -5.14 0.19 -4.42
N SER A 87 -4.68 1.41 -4.63
CA SER A 87 -4.17 2.23 -3.54
C SER A 87 -5.06 3.45 -3.31
N PHE A 88 -5.17 3.86 -2.07
CA PHE A 88 -5.89 5.07 -1.70
C PHE A 88 -5.17 5.77 -0.55
N ASN A 89 -5.39 7.07 -0.47
CA ASN A 89 -4.63 7.94 0.43
C ASN A 89 -5.56 8.50 1.50
N LEU A 90 -5.19 8.29 2.76
CA LEU A 90 -5.99 8.73 3.90
C LEU A 90 -5.40 9.96 4.55
N LEU A 91 -6.15 11.06 4.51
CA LEU A 91 -5.93 12.17 5.43
C LEU A 91 -6.39 11.75 6.82
N LEU A 92 -5.44 11.49 7.71
CA LEU A 92 -5.71 10.94 9.04
C LEU A 92 -6.47 11.93 9.93
N ALA A 93 -7.41 11.41 10.72
CA ALA A 93 -8.10 12.19 11.73
C ALA A 93 -7.10 12.79 12.75
N PRO A 94 -7.38 14.00 13.27
CA PRO A 94 -8.61 14.77 13.12
C PRO A 94 -8.65 15.71 11.92
N PHE A 95 -7.64 15.68 11.05
CA PHE A 95 -7.53 16.66 9.98
C PHE A 95 -8.63 16.47 8.94
N GLN A 96 -9.15 17.58 8.43
CA GLN A 96 -10.02 17.68 7.27
C GLN A 96 -9.33 18.49 6.18
N VAL A 97 -9.72 18.25 4.94
CA VAL A 97 -9.17 18.91 3.75
C VAL A 97 -9.09 20.43 3.94
N GLN A 98 -10.19 21.05 4.38
CA GLN A 98 -10.28 22.51 4.48
C GLN A 98 -9.42 23.12 5.60
N ASP A 99 -8.96 22.32 6.56
CA ASP A 99 -8.06 22.80 7.61
C ASP A 99 -6.75 23.34 7.01
N PHE A 100 -6.33 22.78 5.87
CA PHE A 100 -5.06 23.11 5.23
C PHE A 100 -5.07 24.43 4.43
N VAL A 101 -6.23 25.09 4.32
CA VAL A 101 -6.30 26.47 3.80
C VAL A 101 -5.43 27.43 4.63
N GLY A 102 -5.23 27.14 5.92
CA GLY A 102 -4.37 27.94 6.81
C GLY A 102 -2.89 28.00 6.39
N TYR A 103 -2.43 27.10 5.52
CA TYR A 103 -1.07 27.14 4.98
C TYR A 103 -0.88 28.11 3.82
N LEU A 104 -1.96 28.70 3.32
CA LEU A 104 -1.92 29.62 2.19
C LEU A 104 -1.73 31.07 2.62
N PRO A 105 -1.08 31.91 1.79
CA PRO A 105 -0.38 31.54 0.55
C PRO A 105 0.94 30.75 0.80
N PRO A 106 1.51 30.11 -0.24
CA PRO A 106 2.84 29.49 -0.14
C PRO A 106 3.90 30.47 0.40
N SER A 107 4.84 29.96 1.20
CA SER A 107 5.87 30.80 1.85
C SER A 107 6.93 31.35 0.89
N HIS A 108 7.05 30.79 -0.32
CA HIS A 108 8.05 31.19 -1.30
C HIS A 108 7.36 31.77 -2.56
N PRO A 109 7.71 32.99 -3.00
CA PRO A 109 6.98 33.71 -4.05
C PRO A 109 7.09 33.07 -5.44
N ASP A 110 8.15 32.28 -5.66
CA ASP A 110 8.41 31.63 -6.96
C ASP A 110 7.67 30.29 -7.15
N THR A 111 6.85 29.88 -6.19
CA THR A 111 6.01 28.67 -6.28
C THR A 111 4.59 28.96 -5.82
N ASN A 112 3.64 28.31 -6.47
CA ASN A 112 2.24 28.30 -6.10
C ASN A 112 1.86 27.06 -5.27
N ILE A 113 2.80 26.17 -4.98
CA ILE A 113 2.62 24.97 -4.16
C ILE A 113 3.11 25.27 -2.74
N VAL A 114 2.26 25.05 -1.74
CA VAL A 114 2.65 25.08 -0.32
C VAL A 114 3.71 24.03 -0.05
N GLU A 115 4.65 24.36 0.83
CA GLU A 115 5.77 23.48 1.15
C GLU A 115 5.33 22.13 1.75
N PRO A 116 5.48 20.99 1.05
CA PRO A 116 4.98 19.71 1.52
C PRO A 116 5.55 19.25 2.87
N HIS A 117 6.85 19.46 3.12
CA HIS A 117 7.47 19.01 4.37
C HIS A 117 6.87 19.71 5.57
N ARG A 118 6.61 21.01 5.45
CA ARG A 118 5.99 21.79 6.51
C ARG A 118 4.61 21.24 6.86
N VAL A 119 3.78 20.96 5.85
CA VAL A 119 2.42 20.45 6.07
C VAL A 119 2.45 19.06 6.70
N ARG A 120 3.31 18.17 6.20
CA ARG A 120 3.51 16.83 6.76
C ARG A 120 4.01 16.89 8.19
N ASP A 121 5.09 17.62 8.45
CA ASP A 121 5.75 17.67 9.75
C ASP A 121 4.80 18.20 10.83
N ASP A 122 4.02 19.23 10.51
CA ASP A 122 2.99 19.75 11.40
C ASP A 122 1.91 18.71 11.66
N ALA A 123 1.39 18.03 10.62
CA ALA A 123 0.37 16.99 10.79
C ALA A 123 0.89 15.78 11.60
N VAL A 124 2.11 15.35 11.34
CA VAL A 124 2.80 14.27 12.07
C VAL A 124 3.00 14.65 13.54
N LYS A 125 3.49 15.85 13.80
CA LYS A 125 3.81 16.34 15.14
C LYS A 125 2.56 16.65 15.96
N HIS A 126 1.51 17.15 15.32
CA HIS A 126 0.34 17.67 16.01
C HIS A 126 -0.85 16.71 16.00
N GLY A 127 -0.91 15.78 15.05
CA GLY A 127 -1.96 14.77 14.96
C GLY A 127 -1.81 13.62 15.99
N PRO A 128 -2.91 13.13 16.59
CA PRO A 128 -2.89 11.96 17.48
C PRO A 128 -2.53 10.65 16.76
N LEU A 129 -2.72 10.60 15.43
CA LEU A 129 -2.36 9.47 14.56
C LEU A 129 -1.10 9.75 13.72
N GLY A 130 -0.43 10.88 13.94
CA GLY A 130 0.72 11.29 13.14
C GLY A 130 1.91 10.31 13.18
N TYR A 131 2.00 9.51 14.25
CA TYR A 131 3.03 8.48 14.41
C TYR A 131 3.06 7.42 13.29
N LEU A 132 1.94 7.24 12.57
CA LEU A 132 1.82 6.29 11.47
C LEU A 132 2.42 6.80 10.16
N MET A 133 2.70 8.10 10.08
CA MET A 133 3.32 8.77 8.94
C MET A 133 4.76 9.22 9.26
N VAL A 134 5.31 8.81 10.41
CA VAL A 134 6.67 9.13 10.81
C VAL A 134 7.64 8.22 10.07
N ASP A 135 8.68 8.80 9.47
CA ASP A 135 9.79 8.02 8.93
C ASP A 135 10.42 7.18 10.05
N SER A 136 10.61 5.88 9.80
CA SER A 136 11.10 4.93 10.81
C SER A 136 12.30 5.53 11.59
N PRO A 137 12.18 5.77 12.91
CA PRO A 137 13.14 6.59 13.66
C PRO A 137 14.52 5.93 13.83
N ASN A 138 14.65 4.68 13.41
CA ASN A 138 15.93 3.99 13.33
C ASN A 138 16.22 3.80 11.83
N PRO A 139 17.39 4.22 11.29
CA PRO A 139 17.75 4.05 9.87
C PRO A 139 18.75 2.88 9.66
N GLN A 140 18.77 1.89 10.55
CA GLN A 140 19.61 0.71 10.40
C GLN A 140 18.82 -0.55 10.76
N PRO A 141 18.73 -1.58 9.89
CA PRO A 141 19.32 -1.69 8.55
C PRO A 141 18.50 -1.08 7.39
N LEU A 142 17.27 -0.58 7.61
CA LEU A 142 16.53 0.05 6.50
C LEU A 142 17.31 1.21 5.90
N PRO A 143 17.46 1.27 4.56
CA PRO A 143 17.90 2.48 3.89
C PRO A 143 17.10 3.67 4.43
N ARG A 144 17.75 4.83 4.56
CA ARG A 144 16.96 6.06 4.74
C ARG A 144 16.01 6.17 3.53
N PRO A 145 14.79 6.70 3.71
CA PRO A 145 13.97 7.10 2.57
C PRO A 145 14.88 7.83 1.59
N VAL A 146 15.06 7.23 0.44
CA VAL A 146 15.93 7.78 -0.59
C VAL A 146 15.15 8.94 -1.15
N ASP A 147 15.68 10.16 -1.01
CA ASP A 147 15.40 11.21 -1.98
C ASP A 147 15.54 10.53 -3.35
N GLN A 148 14.46 10.46 -4.14
CA GLN A 148 14.40 9.72 -5.41
C GLN A 148 15.56 10.06 -6.37
N SER A 149 16.35 11.09 -6.11
CA SER A 149 17.68 11.27 -6.70
C SER A 149 18.69 10.11 -6.48
N GLY A 150 18.35 9.09 -5.66
CA GLY A 150 19.21 7.94 -5.36
C GLY A 150 18.53 6.57 -5.26
N ALA A 151 17.22 6.44 -5.50
CA ALA A 151 16.53 5.15 -5.44
C ALA A 151 16.89 4.28 -6.66
N PRO A 152 17.40 3.04 -6.48
CA PRO A 152 17.70 2.14 -7.58
C PRO A 152 16.42 1.44 -8.07
N GLY A 153 15.49 2.21 -8.65
CA GLY A 153 14.36 1.63 -9.39
C GLY A 153 14.80 1.19 -10.79
N TRP A 154 14.66 -0.10 -11.10
CA TRP A 154 14.84 -0.63 -12.45
C TRP A 154 13.46 -0.73 -13.14
N PRO A 155 13.28 -0.33 -14.42
CA PRO A 155 14.31 0.07 -15.38
C PRO A 155 14.33 1.60 -15.55
N VAL A 156 15.21 2.34 -14.86
CA VAL A 156 15.33 3.79 -15.13
C VAL A 156 16.70 4.20 -15.64
N ASP A 157 16.60 4.97 -16.71
CA ASP A 157 17.58 5.75 -17.42
C ASP A 157 18.43 6.62 -16.48
N LYS A 158 19.75 6.37 -16.47
CA LYS A 158 20.77 7.17 -15.76
C LYS A 158 20.77 8.65 -16.19
N SER A 159 20.04 9.02 -17.24
CA SER A 159 19.91 10.37 -17.77
C SER A 159 18.84 11.22 -17.08
N GLN A 160 17.95 10.63 -16.25
CA GLN A 160 17.05 11.45 -15.44
C GLN A 160 17.93 12.36 -14.56
N PRO A 161 17.88 13.69 -14.76
CA PRO A 161 18.64 14.59 -13.93
C PRO A 161 18.12 14.41 -12.52
N LYS A 162 19.02 14.08 -11.58
CA LYS A 162 18.73 14.13 -10.14
C LYS A 162 17.85 15.34 -9.89
N GLY A 163 16.62 15.10 -9.42
CA GLY A 163 15.65 16.16 -9.21
C GLY A 163 16.34 17.30 -8.47
N LYS A 164 16.37 18.50 -9.06
CA LYS A 164 16.74 19.71 -8.31
C LYS A 164 15.64 20.12 -7.33
N ALA A 165 14.52 19.38 -7.31
CA ALA A 165 13.48 19.55 -6.32
C ALA A 165 14.07 19.21 -4.94
N THR A 166 14.20 20.21 -4.08
CA THR A 166 14.61 20.06 -2.67
C THR A 166 13.53 19.40 -1.81
N TRP A 167 12.53 18.76 -2.41
CA TRP A 167 11.30 18.37 -1.75
C TRP A 167 10.96 16.90 -1.93
N PRO A 168 11.69 15.96 -1.31
CA PRO A 168 11.23 14.58 -1.22
C PRO A 168 10.30 14.46 0.00
N VAL A 169 9.07 14.98 -0.09
CA VAL A 169 7.95 14.31 0.60
C VAL A 169 7.38 13.34 -0.42
N ASP A 170 8.23 12.41 -0.85
CA ASP A 170 7.78 11.32 -1.71
C ASP A 170 6.69 10.57 -0.91
N GLY A 171 5.61 10.17 -1.58
CA GLY A 171 4.60 9.24 -1.05
C GLY A 171 3.56 9.77 -0.06
N TYR A 172 3.84 10.83 0.71
CA TYR A 172 2.95 11.24 1.80
C TYR A 172 2.03 12.41 1.48
N GLY A 173 1.81 12.74 0.21
CA GLY A 173 0.94 13.87 -0.13
C GLY A 173 0.08 13.64 -1.36
N VAL A 174 -1.13 14.19 -1.32
CA VAL A 174 -1.99 14.38 -2.50
C VAL A 174 -2.16 15.88 -2.74
N LEU A 175 -1.97 16.35 -3.97
CA LEU A 175 -2.15 17.77 -4.29
C LEU A 175 -3.63 18.16 -4.39
N TRP A 176 -4.01 19.23 -3.70
CA TRP A 176 -5.35 19.81 -3.76
C TRP A 176 -5.29 21.27 -4.21
N HIS A 177 -6.25 21.68 -5.04
CA HIS A 177 -6.26 23.01 -5.63
C HIS A 177 -7.12 23.98 -4.83
N TYR A 178 -6.58 25.15 -4.53
CA TYR A 178 -7.31 26.22 -3.86
C TYR A 178 -8.06 27.09 -4.86
N ALA A 179 -9.40 27.07 -4.80
CA ALA A 179 -10.28 27.91 -5.60
C ALA A 179 -11.50 28.36 -4.80
N GLY A 180 -11.87 29.63 -4.92
CA GLY A 180 -13.08 30.16 -4.29
C GLY A 180 -13.11 29.99 -2.77
N HIS A 181 -11.95 30.15 -2.12
CA HIS A 181 -11.77 29.96 -0.67
C HIS A 181 -11.92 28.52 -0.15
N HIS A 182 -11.89 27.54 -1.05
CA HIS A 182 -11.97 26.13 -0.71
C HIS A 182 -10.87 25.34 -1.41
N LEU A 183 -10.42 24.27 -0.77
CA LEU A 183 -9.61 23.24 -1.40
C LEU A 183 -10.50 22.24 -2.13
N HIS A 184 -10.15 21.92 -3.37
CA HIS A 184 -10.88 20.99 -4.22
C HIS A 184 -9.94 19.91 -4.73
N ASP A 185 -10.46 18.70 -4.77
CA ASP A 185 -9.85 17.61 -5.52
C ASP A 185 -9.95 17.96 -7.01
N LYS A 186 -8.84 17.85 -7.73
CA LYS A 186 -8.83 18.05 -9.18
C LYS A 186 -9.04 16.75 -9.94
N GLY A 187 -9.10 15.62 -9.23
CA GLY A 187 -9.30 14.30 -9.80
C GLY A 187 -8.22 13.95 -10.81
N GLN A 188 -7.01 14.49 -10.68
CA GLN A 188 -5.93 14.08 -11.55
C GLN A 188 -5.42 12.73 -11.03
N GLU A 189 -5.59 11.72 -11.85
CA GLU A 189 -5.07 10.38 -11.59
C GLU A 189 -3.54 10.48 -11.44
N GLY A 190 -3.01 10.05 -10.28
CA GLY A 190 -1.59 10.21 -9.95
C GLY A 190 -1.24 11.50 -9.19
N ASP A 191 -2.19 12.18 -8.54
CA ASP A 191 -1.93 13.35 -7.68
C ASP A 191 -1.04 13.08 -6.45
N ASN A 192 -0.54 11.86 -6.29
CA ASN A 192 0.45 11.56 -5.28
C ASN A 192 1.76 12.28 -5.61
N LEU A 193 2.31 12.95 -4.60
CA LEU A 193 3.51 13.77 -4.74
C LEU A 193 4.67 13.01 -5.38
N HIS A 194 4.83 11.71 -5.10
CA HIS A 194 5.87 10.91 -5.75
C HIS A 194 5.66 10.79 -7.26
N LYS A 195 4.42 10.62 -7.73
CA LYS A 195 4.12 10.46 -9.17
C LYS A 195 4.23 11.76 -9.94
N LEU A 196 3.91 12.90 -9.35
CA LEU A 196 3.93 14.21 -10.05
C LEU A 196 5.30 14.59 -10.62
N TYR A 197 6.37 14.00 -10.12
CA TYR A 197 7.74 14.29 -10.54
C TYR A 197 8.42 13.11 -11.23
N ASP A 198 7.81 11.92 -11.21
CA ASP A 198 8.23 10.80 -12.04
C ASP A 198 8.05 11.17 -13.53
N GLN A 199 8.70 10.44 -14.43
CA GLN A 199 8.28 10.45 -15.84
C GLN A 199 7.50 9.16 -16.06
N PRO A 200 6.25 9.21 -16.54
CA PRO A 200 5.58 8.00 -16.95
C PRO A 200 6.45 7.29 -17.99
N SER A 201 6.50 5.97 -17.89
CA SER A 201 7.15 5.14 -18.88
C SER A 201 6.53 5.41 -20.27
N GLY A 202 7.36 5.31 -21.32
CA GLY A 202 6.95 5.67 -22.69
C GLY A 202 7.20 7.13 -23.11
N GLY A 203 7.79 7.96 -22.24
CA GLY A 203 8.23 9.32 -22.58
C GLY A 203 7.11 10.37 -22.64
N ALA A 204 5.89 9.98 -22.27
CA ALA A 204 4.93 10.95 -21.77
C ALA A 204 5.56 11.62 -20.54
N LYS A 205 5.35 12.91 -20.34
CA LYS A 205 5.68 13.58 -19.07
C LYS A 205 4.38 13.66 -18.30
N TRP A 206 4.37 13.33 -17.00
CA TRP A 206 3.28 13.80 -16.15
C TRP A 206 3.16 15.31 -16.36
N ALA A 207 1.94 15.83 -16.27
CA ALA A 207 1.76 17.28 -16.34
C ALA A 207 2.71 17.88 -15.31
N ALA A 208 3.61 18.77 -15.76
CA ALA A 208 4.53 19.44 -14.86
C ALA A 208 3.70 20.04 -13.71
N PRO A 209 4.27 20.12 -12.48
CA PRO A 209 3.58 20.70 -11.36
C PRO A 209 2.91 22.01 -11.79
N PRO A 210 1.66 22.23 -11.40
CA PRO A 210 0.86 23.31 -11.92
C PRO A 210 1.64 24.62 -11.89
N GLY A 211 1.85 25.26 -13.05
CA GLY A 211 2.64 26.50 -13.11
C GLY A 211 2.04 27.61 -12.24
N PRO A 212 2.79 28.65 -11.89
CA PRO A 212 2.36 29.70 -10.96
C PRO A 212 1.03 30.39 -11.36
N ASP A 213 0.68 30.37 -12.64
CA ASP A 213 -0.56 30.93 -13.18
C ASP A 213 -1.82 30.07 -12.93
N THR A 214 -1.66 28.87 -12.36
CA THR A 214 -2.76 27.89 -12.20
C THR A 214 -3.47 27.96 -10.85
N GLY A 215 -3.23 29.01 -10.05
CA GLY A 215 -3.75 29.12 -8.69
C GLY A 215 -2.84 28.46 -7.66
N TRP A 216 -3.25 28.45 -6.39
CA TRP A 216 -2.46 27.87 -5.30
C TRP A 216 -2.81 26.40 -5.06
N TRP A 217 -1.81 25.63 -4.66
CA TRP A 217 -1.92 24.20 -4.43
C TRP A 217 -1.41 23.86 -3.04
N VAL A 218 -2.08 22.92 -2.39
CA VAL A 218 -1.73 22.47 -1.04
C VAL A 218 -1.57 20.96 -1.05
N PRO A 219 -0.41 20.43 -0.64
CA PRO A 219 -0.22 19.00 -0.43
C PRO A 219 -0.92 18.59 0.87
N LEU A 220 -1.89 17.68 0.78
CA LEU A 220 -2.51 17.10 1.97
C LEU A 220 -1.66 15.93 2.47
N PRO A 221 -1.27 15.89 3.75
CA PRO A 221 -0.47 14.81 4.29
C PRO A 221 -1.33 13.57 4.47
N VAL A 222 -0.92 12.46 3.85
CA VAL A 222 -1.73 11.24 3.78
C VAL A 222 -0.95 10.01 4.22
N LEU A 223 -1.67 9.04 4.76
CA LEU A 223 -1.21 7.67 4.92
C LEU A 223 -1.63 6.87 3.69
N HIS A 224 -0.66 6.27 3.01
CA HIS A 224 -0.90 5.40 1.88
C HIS A 224 -1.48 4.06 2.36
N CYS A 225 -2.47 3.53 1.62
CA CYS A 225 -3.16 2.28 1.94
C CYS A 225 -3.33 1.48 0.64
N GLU A 226 -2.81 0.25 0.61
CA GLU A 226 -2.83 -0.61 -0.58
C GLU A 226 -3.71 -1.85 -0.34
N CYS A 227 -4.73 -2.00 -1.18
CA CYS A 227 -5.49 -3.23 -1.31
C CYS A 227 -4.78 -4.09 -2.36
N GLU A 228 -4.25 -5.22 -1.92
CA GLU A 228 -3.38 -6.04 -2.74
C GLU A 228 -4.13 -6.65 -3.95
N GLY A 229 -3.50 -6.54 -5.12
CA GLY A 229 -3.91 -7.19 -6.34
C GLY A 229 -3.34 -8.61 -6.44
N SER A 230 -3.94 -9.45 -7.28
CA SER A 230 -3.54 -10.85 -7.38
C SER A 230 -2.43 -11.13 -8.39
N ARG A 231 -2.08 -10.17 -9.24
CA ARG A 231 -1.29 -10.44 -10.44
C ARG A 231 0.12 -10.90 -10.15
N ILE A 232 0.80 -10.30 -9.17
CA ILE A 232 2.10 -10.78 -8.70
C ILE A 232 1.99 -12.25 -8.31
N PHE A 233 1.05 -12.62 -7.45
CA PHE A 233 0.89 -13.99 -6.97
C PHE A 233 0.67 -15.00 -8.09
N PHE A 234 -0.28 -14.76 -9.00
CA PHE A 234 -0.59 -15.68 -10.08
C PHE A 234 0.59 -15.83 -11.07
N VAL A 235 1.23 -14.72 -11.42
CA VAL A 235 2.41 -14.74 -12.31
C VAL A 235 3.56 -15.48 -11.64
N CYS A 236 3.82 -15.25 -10.36
CA CYS A 236 4.85 -15.95 -9.61
C CYS A 236 4.59 -17.46 -9.58
N GLN A 237 3.36 -17.86 -9.26
CA GLN A 237 2.99 -19.27 -9.21
C GLN A 237 3.16 -19.96 -10.58
N ALA A 238 2.83 -19.26 -11.66
CA ALA A 238 3.00 -19.80 -13.01
C ALA A 238 4.46 -19.83 -13.47
N MET A 239 5.28 -18.87 -13.03
CA MET A 239 6.68 -18.72 -13.44
C MET A 239 7.66 -19.56 -12.61
N ASP A 240 7.34 -19.86 -11.36
CA ASP A 240 8.24 -20.56 -10.43
C ASP A 240 8.84 -21.86 -11.00
N PRO A 241 8.08 -22.76 -11.65
CA PRO A 241 8.66 -23.98 -12.25
C PRO A 241 9.71 -23.70 -13.34
N PHE A 242 9.52 -22.62 -14.12
CA PHE A 242 10.45 -22.24 -15.17
C PHE A 242 11.68 -21.55 -14.60
N LEU A 243 11.49 -20.71 -13.58
CA LEU A 243 12.57 -20.06 -12.85
C LEU A 243 13.48 -21.09 -12.16
N ASP A 244 12.89 -22.12 -11.54
CA ASP A 244 13.63 -23.27 -11.00
C ASP A 244 14.45 -23.97 -12.08
N LEU A 245 13.84 -24.28 -13.23
CA LEU A 245 14.55 -24.96 -14.31
C LEU A 245 15.70 -24.12 -14.88
N MET A 246 15.52 -22.80 -15.01
CA MET A 246 16.59 -21.90 -15.46
C MET A 246 17.75 -21.83 -14.47
N GLN A 247 17.51 -22.09 -13.18
CA GLN A 247 18.54 -22.23 -12.15
C GLN A 247 19.11 -23.65 -12.07
N GLY A 248 18.68 -24.57 -12.94
CA GLY A 248 19.08 -25.98 -12.88
C GLY A 248 18.49 -26.74 -11.68
N LYS A 249 17.45 -26.20 -11.02
CA LYS A 249 16.68 -26.89 -9.99
C LYS A 249 15.67 -27.84 -10.63
N VAL A 250 15.34 -28.91 -9.90
CA VAL A 250 14.14 -29.69 -10.21
C VAL A 250 12.94 -28.85 -9.78
N PRO A 251 11.94 -28.59 -10.65
CA PRO A 251 10.79 -27.76 -10.31
C PRO A 251 10.12 -28.20 -9.00
N GLY A 252 9.93 -27.26 -8.07
CA GLY A 252 9.31 -27.50 -6.76
C GLY A 252 10.24 -28.16 -5.73
N SER A 253 11.53 -28.29 -6.02
CA SER A 253 12.50 -28.77 -5.03
C SER A 253 12.85 -27.68 -4.02
N SER A 254 12.88 -28.03 -2.73
CA SER A 254 13.22 -27.09 -1.64
C SER A 254 14.73 -26.90 -1.43
N GLY A 255 15.56 -27.46 -2.32
CA GLY A 255 17.02 -27.47 -2.19
C GLY A 255 17.67 -26.28 -2.91
N PRO A 256 18.93 -25.95 -2.56
CA PRO A 256 19.66 -24.89 -3.26
C PRO A 256 19.97 -25.31 -4.70
N SER A 257 20.02 -24.36 -5.64
CA SER A 257 20.47 -24.60 -7.01
C SER A 257 21.96 -24.94 -7.01
N PRO A 258 22.44 -25.62 -8.06
CA PRO A 258 23.88 -25.74 -8.30
C PRO A 258 24.62 -24.39 -8.20
N GLY A 259 24.02 -23.30 -8.69
CA GLY A 259 24.63 -21.97 -8.60
C GLY A 259 24.61 -21.39 -7.19
N GLU A 260 23.53 -21.52 -6.42
CA GLU A 260 23.49 -21.12 -5.00
C GLU A 260 24.59 -21.84 -4.19
N VAL A 261 24.79 -23.14 -4.44
CA VAL A 261 25.89 -23.91 -3.84
C VAL A 261 27.25 -23.40 -4.32
N CYS A 262 27.40 -23.06 -5.60
CA CYS A 262 28.63 -22.50 -6.18
C CYS A 262 28.98 -21.15 -5.53
N HIS A 263 28.02 -20.23 -5.44
CA HIS A 263 28.15 -18.92 -4.81
C HIS A 263 28.47 -19.02 -3.32
N ALA A 264 27.74 -19.86 -2.57
CA ALA A 264 28.03 -20.12 -1.16
C ALA A 264 29.44 -20.70 -0.93
N THR A 265 29.95 -21.49 -1.88
CA THR A 265 31.32 -22.01 -1.86
C THR A 265 32.34 -20.92 -2.19
N ALA A 266 32.07 -20.09 -3.19
CA ALA A 266 32.92 -18.97 -3.58
C ALA A 266 33.15 -17.99 -2.43
N HIS A 267 32.10 -17.69 -1.65
CA HIS A 267 32.18 -16.80 -0.48
C HIS A 267 33.11 -17.30 0.63
N LYS A 268 33.42 -18.61 0.68
CA LYS A 268 34.35 -19.19 1.66
C LYS A 268 35.82 -19.08 1.24
N LEU A 269 36.09 -18.64 0.00
CA LEU A 269 37.45 -18.52 -0.53
C LEU A 269 38.06 -17.16 -0.17
N PRO A 270 39.40 -17.07 -0.04
CA PRO A 270 40.06 -15.79 0.20
C PRO A 270 39.99 -14.89 -1.03
N TRP A 271 40.06 -13.57 -0.80
CA TRP A 271 40.25 -12.62 -1.89
C TRP A 271 41.62 -12.82 -2.55
N PRO A 272 41.73 -12.74 -3.90
CA PRO A 272 40.68 -12.42 -4.89
C PRO A 272 39.96 -13.65 -5.49
N LEU A 273 40.26 -14.86 -5.04
CA LEU A 273 39.73 -16.10 -5.62
C LEU A 273 38.20 -16.18 -5.50
N ASN A 274 37.63 -15.70 -4.39
CA ASN A 274 36.18 -15.60 -4.22
C ASN A 274 35.50 -14.83 -5.37
N VAL A 275 36.06 -13.70 -5.81
CA VAL A 275 35.50 -12.87 -6.89
C VAL A 275 35.55 -13.62 -8.22
N VAL A 276 36.67 -14.28 -8.52
CA VAL A 276 36.84 -15.04 -9.77
C VAL A 276 35.88 -16.22 -9.81
N VAL A 277 35.79 -17.00 -8.73
CA VAL A 277 34.90 -18.16 -8.67
C VAL A 277 33.44 -17.70 -8.75
N ASN A 278 33.07 -16.62 -8.06
CA ASN A 278 31.72 -16.05 -8.14
C ASN A 278 31.35 -15.67 -9.58
N ALA A 279 32.25 -15.01 -10.31
CA ALA A 279 32.04 -14.64 -11.70
C ALA A 279 31.87 -15.87 -12.62
N VAL A 280 32.63 -16.93 -12.38
CA VAL A 280 32.47 -18.20 -13.12
C VAL A 280 31.12 -18.86 -12.83
N CYS A 281 30.69 -18.87 -11.56
CA CYS A 281 29.36 -19.39 -11.18
C CYS A 281 28.25 -18.64 -11.94
N THR A 282 28.30 -17.31 -11.93
CA THR A 282 27.33 -16.45 -12.63
C THR A 282 27.30 -16.72 -14.14
N ILE A 283 28.46 -16.78 -14.80
CA ILE A 283 28.53 -17.05 -16.25
C ILE A 283 27.94 -18.43 -16.58
N ALA A 284 28.24 -19.45 -15.77
CA ALA A 284 27.73 -20.79 -15.99
C ALA A 284 26.20 -20.86 -15.81
N GLU A 285 25.65 -20.24 -14.77
CA GLU A 285 24.20 -20.11 -14.59
C GLU A 285 23.54 -19.38 -15.75
N ASP A 286 24.09 -18.25 -16.18
CA ASP A 286 23.52 -17.46 -17.27
C ASP A 286 23.50 -18.23 -18.60
N LEU A 287 24.56 -18.98 -18.92
CA LEU A 287 24.61 -19.78 -20.15
C LEU A 287 23.55 -20.88 -20.17
N ILE A 288 23.35 -21.58 -19.04
CA ILE A 288 22.34 -22.63 -18.93
C ILE A 288 20.95 -22.01 -18.91
N GLY A 289 20.74 -20.99 -18.08
CA GLY A 289 19.47 -20.29 -17.90
C GLY A 289 18.98 -19.67 -19.21
N LEU A 290 19.85 -18.98 -19.96
CA LEU A 290 19.48 -18.38 -21.25
C LEU A 290 19.15 -19.44 -22.31
N ALA A 291 19.86 -20.57 -22.33
CA ALA A 291 19.55 -21.66 -23.25
C ALA A 291 18.18 -22.30 -22.95
N VAL A 292 17.89 -22.54 -21.65
CA VAL A 292 16.58 -23.04 -21.19
C VAL A 292 15.48 -22.02 -21.50
N ALA A 293 15.69 -20.74 -21.18
CA ALA A 293 14.75 -19.66 -21.46
C ALA A 293 14.42 -19.57 -22.94
N ALA A 294 15.44 -19.62 -23.82
CA ALA A 294 15.24 -19.58 -25.26
C ALA A 294 14.48 -20.80 -25.77
N ALA A 295 14.78 -22.00 -25.25
CA ALA A 295 14.09 -23.23 -25.64
C ALA A 295 12.62 -23.27 -25.19
N LEU A 296 12.31 -22.66 -24.04
CA LEU A 296 10.98 -22.67 -23.44
C LEU A 296 10.20 -21.37 -23.62
N ALA A 297 10.75 -20.38 -24.33
CA ALA A 297 10.16 -19.05 -24.47
C ALA A 297 8.66 -19.06 -24.85
N PRO A 298 8.18 -19.88 -25.81
CA PRO A 298 6.75 -19.93 -26.14
C PRO A 298 5.88 -20.41 -24.98
N VAL A 299 6.37 -21.38 -24.20
CA VAL A 299 5.62 -21.96 -23.07
C VAL A 299 5.64 -21.02 -21.89
N ILE A 300 6.78 -20.37 -21.62
CA ILE A 300 6.91 -19.32 -20.59
C ILE A 300 5.96 -18.16 -20.91
N ALA A 301 5.96 -17.67 -22.15
CA ALA A 301 5.06 -16.59 -22.57
C ALA A 301 3.58 -16.98 -22.45
N ALA A 302 3.21 -18.22 -22.81
CA ALA A 302 1.84 -18.70 -22.67
C ALA A 302 1.42 -18.82 -21.19
N ALA A 303 2.29 -19.34 -20.32
CA ALA A 303 2.03 -19.45 -18.90
C ALA A 303 1.91 -18.07 -18.23
N PHE A 304 2.79 -17.12 -18.58
CA PHE A 304 2.71 -15.73 -18.13
C PHE A 304 1.40 -15.08 -18.56
N GLY A 305 1.05 -15.17 -19.85
CA GLY A 305 -0.19 -14.60 -20.39
C GLY A 305 -1.44 -15.20 -19.75
N ALA A 306 -1.48 -16.52 -19.56
CA ALA A 306 -2.59 -17.18 -18.87
C ALA A 306 -2.73 -16.75 -17.40
N ALA A 307 -1.61 -16.61 -16.69
CA ALA A 307 -1.59 -16.13 -15.32
C ALA A 307 -2.03 -14.66 -15.21
N TRP A 308 -1.61 -13.83 -16.17
CA TRP A 308 -2.02 -12.42 -16.26
C TRP A 308 -3.53 -12.28 -16.43
N GLU A 309 -4.12 -13.03 -17.37
CA GLU A 309 -5.57 -13.04 -17.59
C GLU A 309 -6.35 -13.62 -16.40
N ALA A 310 -5.83 -14.68 -15.77
CA ALA A 310 -6.45 -15.25 -14.57
C ALA A 310 -6.47 -14.27 -13.40
N ALA A 311 -5.36 -13.54 -13.19
CA ALA A 311 -5.29 -12.47 -12.20
C ALA A 311 -6.28 -11.36 -12.52
N GLN A 312 -6.30 -10.86 -13.76
CA GLN A 312 -7.24 -9.81 -14.17
C GLN A 312 -8.70 -10.21 -13.89
N ALA A 313 -9.10 -11.43 -14.27
CA ALA A 313 -10.43 -11.94 -13.98
C ALA A 313 -10.72 -12.01 -12.48
N PHE A 314 -9.74 -12.42 -11.67
CA PHE A 314 -9.86 -12.47 -10.22
C PHE A 314 -10.02 -11.08 -9.61
N ASP A 315 -9.21 -10.10 -10.04
CA ASP A 315 -9.24 -8.72 -9.56
C ASP A 315 -10.54 -8.01 -9.94
N ASP A 316 -11.03 -8.24 -11.16
CA ASP A 316 -12.32 -7.72 -11.66
C ASP A 316 -13.51 -8.29 -10.90
N LEU A 317 -13.46 -9.58 -10.53
CA LEU A 317 -14.53 -10.27 -9.84
C LEU A 317 -14.62 -9.89 -8.35
N PHE A 318 -13.49 -9.68 -7.68
CA PHE A 318 -13.50 -9.74 -6.22
C PHE A 318 -12.99 -8.49 -5.50
N ILE A 319 -12.07 -7.67 -6.04
CA ILE A 319 -11.11 -7.05 -5.09
C ILE A 319 -10.83 -5.60 -5.35
N THR A 320 -10.16 -5.27 -6.44
CA THR A 320 -9.74 -3.90 -6.66
C THR A 320 -10.84 -3.14 -7.37
N GLY A 321 -11.51 -3.76 -8.34
CA GLY A 321 -12.68 -3.19 -9.02
C GLY A 321 -13.83 -2.86 -8.06
N PRO A 322 -14.30 -3.78 -7.20
CA PRO A 322 -15.38 -3.51 -6.24
C PRO A 322 -15.00 -2.52 -5.14
N VAL A 323 -13.76 -2.54 -4.62
CA VAL A 323 -13.30 -1.57 -3.60
C VAL A 323 -13.16 -0.19 -4.23
N ALA A 324 -12.52 -0.07 -5.40
CA ALA A 324 -12.43 1.16 -6.17
C ALA A 324 -13.79 1.75 -6.54
N LYS A 325 -14.83 0.91 -6.70
CA LYS A 325 -16.21 1.34 -6.96
C LYS A 325 -16.97 1.75 -5.68
N GLN A 326 -16.48 1.38 -4.50
CA GLN A 326 -17.16 1.63 -3.22
C GLN A 326 -16.54 2.79 -2.44
N ILE A 327 -15.25 3.02 -2.62
CA ILE A 327 -14.48 4.07 -1.97
C ILE A 327 -14.29 5.24 -2.92
N HIS A 328 -14.63 6.44 -2.46
CA HIS A 328 -14.56 7.67 -3.22
C HIS A 328 -13.77 8.72 -2.44
N VAL A 329 -13.15 9.67 -3.14
CA VAL A 329 -12.55 10.84 -2.50
C VAL A 329 -13.61 11.58 -1.68
N GLY A 330 -13.26 11.89 -0.44
CA GLY A 330 -14.15 12.48 0.57
C GLY A 330 -14.88 11.48 1.45
N ASP A 331 -14.84 10.17 1.16
CA ASP A 331 -15.37 9.17 2.08
C ASP A 331 -14.59 9.18 3.40
N VAL A 332 -15.30 9.06 4.52
CA VAL A 332 -14.67 8.84 5.82
C VAL A 332 -14.65 7.34 6.09
N VAL A 333 -13.47 6.79 6.30
CA VAL A 333 -13.28 5.35 6.45
C VAL A 333 -12.44 5.01 7.67
N LEU A 334 -12.75 3.88 8.30
CA LEU A 334 -11.82 3.15 9.14
C LEU A 334 -11.12 2.11 8.30
N VAL A 335 -9.81 1.99 8.47
CA VAL A 335 -9.00 1.03 7.73
C VAL A 335 -8.16 0.26 8.71
N GLN A 336 -8.15 -1.06 8.57
CA GLN A 336 -7.22 -1.95 9.24
C GLN A 336 -6.34 -2.60 8.18
N GLY A 337 -5.04 -2.56 8.41
CA GLY A 337 -4.05 -3.18 7.53
C GLY A 337 -2.75 -3.39 8.28
N ARG A 338 -1.83 -4.10 7.64
CA ARG A 338 -0.49 -4.23 8.22
C ARG A 338 0.29 -2.94 8.00
N TRP A 339 0.90 -2.40 9.05
CA TRP A 339 1.72 -1.19 8.92
C TRP A 339 3.15 -1.58 8.58
N ASP A 340 3.55 -1.22 7.38
CA ASP A 340 4.82 -1.63 6.80
C ASP A 340 5.58 -0.43 6.24
N TRP A 341 6.88 -0.62 6.06
CA TRP A 341 7.74 0.25 5.28
C TRP A 341 7.95 -0.38 3.91
N ASP A 342 7.58 0.32 2.85
CA ASP A 342 7.69 -0.17 1.48
C ASP A 342 8.97 0.33 0.80
N ALA A 343 9.88 -0.59 0.53
CA ALA A 343 11.12 -0.34 -0.19
C ALA A 343 10.94 0.03 -1.67
N GLY A 344 9.86 -0.43 -2.30
CA GLY A 344 9.58 -0.19 -3.72
C GLY A 344 9.09 1.23 -4.00
N HIS A 345 8.53 1.90 -3.00
CA HIS A 345 8.10 3.29 -3.08
C HIS A 345 9.00 4.19 -2.22
N SER A 346 10.30 4.28 -2.51
CA SER A 346 11.24 5.20 -1.83
C SER A 346 11.29 5.12 -0.29
N GLY A 347 10.75 4.07 0.32
CA GLY A 347 10.74 3.86 1.76
C GLY A 347 9.60 4.54 2.52
N HIS A 348 8.37 4.50 2.01
CA HIS A 348 7.19 5.05 2.68
C HIS A 348 6.58 4.09 3.69
N THR A 349 5.98 4.64 4.74
CA THR A 349 5.14 3.87 5.65
C THR A 349 3.71 3.83 5.13
N GLU A 350 3.12 2.65 5.08
CA GLU A 350 1.80 2.43 4.50
C GLU A 350 1.04 1.34 5.25
N LEU A 351 -0.25 1.19 4.93
CA LEU A 351 -1.01 0.00 5.27
C LEU A 351 -1.05 -0.95 4.09
N HIS A 352 -0.27 -2.04 4.14
CA HIS A 352 -0.21 -3.04 3.08
C HIS A 352 0.02 -4.46 3.66
N PRO A 353 -0.84 -5.45 3.40
CA PRO A 353 -2.12 -5.28 2.70
C PRO A 353 -3.14 -4.65 3.64
N VAL A 354 -4.05 -3.86 3.08
CA VAL A 354 -5.30 -3.48 3.75
C VAL A 354 -6.17 -4.73 3.92
N LYS A 355 -6.64 -4.97 5.14
CA LYS A 355 -7.40 -6.17 5.52
C LYS A 355 -8.87 -5.91 5.72
N ALA A 356 -9.23 -4.71 6.16
CA ALA A 356 -10.62 -4.32 6.34
C ALA A 356 -10.78 -2.81 6.17
N ILE A 357 -11.92 -2.41 5.60
CA ILE A 357 -12.32 -1.03 5.41
C ILE A 357 -13.77 -0.90 5.86
N VAL A 358 -14.08 0.08 6.69
CA VAL A 358 -15.44 0.41 7.10
C VAL A 358 -15.73 1.84 6.73
N LYS A 359 -16.66 2.03 5.81
CA LYS A 359 -17.13 3.35 5.44
C LYS A 359 -18.08 3.89 6.51
N LEU A 360 -17.87 5.11 6.96
CA LEU A 360 -18.78 5.82 7.85
C LEU A 360 -19.85 6.54 7.03
N THR A 361 -21.08 6.53 7.52
CA THR A 361 -22.18 7.30 6.92
C THR A 361 -22.09 8.74 7.42
N THR A 362 -21.26 9.54 6.75
CA THR A 362 -21.10 10.97 7.01
C THR A 362 -21.30 11.75 5.71
N PRO A 363 -21.57 13.07 5.78
CA PRO A 363 -21.40 13.93 4.62
C PRO A 363 -19.96 13.80 4.09
N PRO A 364 -19.73 13.91 2.77
CA PRO A 364 -18.39 13.87 2.21
C PRO A 364 -17.45 14.89 2.89
N GLN A 365 -16.21 14.48 3.10
CA GLN A 365 -15.12 15.25 3.73
C GLN A 365 -15.42 15.72 5.17
N THR A 366 -16.49 15.23 5.78
CA THR A 366 -16.93 15.65 7.11
C THR A 366 -16.68 14.54 8.11
N LEU A 367 -15.60 14.67 8.88
CA LEU A 367 -15.33 13.77 10.00
C LEU A 367 -16.43 13.87 11.08
N PRO A 368 -16.76 12.76 11.75
CA PRO A 368 -17.62 12.77 12.92
C PRO A 368 -17.14 13.73 14.02
N PRO A 369 -18.06 14.39 14.75
CA PRO A 369 -17.71 15.28 15.85
C PRO A 369 -16.85 14.60 16.93
N GLU A 370 -17.03 13.30 17.17
CA GLU A 370 -16.31 12.54 18.19
C GLU A 370 -14.81 12.35 17.89
N ILE A 371 -14.39 12.60 16.65
CA ILE A 371 -12.99 12.60 16.21
C ILE A 371 -12.54 13.96 15.66
N ARG A 372 -13.29 15.03 15.98
CA ARG A 372 -12.93 16.41 15.65
C ARG A 372 -12.71 17.24 16.92
N PRO A 373 -11.66 18.07 16.96
CA PRO A 373 -11.49 19.11 17.97
C PRO A 373 -12.67 20.08 17.92
N GLY A 374 -12.99 20.70 19.07
CA GLY A 374 -14.00 21.75 19.11
C GLY A 374 -13.67 22.89 18.15
N ALA A 375 -14.67 23.34 17.37
CA ALA A 375 -14.48 24.23 16.21
C ALA A 375 -13.93 25.64 16.52
N ALA A 376 -13.92 26.08 17.77
CA ALA A 376 -13.65 27.49 18.09
C ALA A 376 -12.17 27.90 17.98
N ASP A 377 -11.22 26.97 18.17
CA ASP A 377 -9.79 27.30 18.34
C ASP A 377 -8.83 26.33 17.62
N TYR A 378 -9.33 25.55 16.66
CA TYR A 378 -8.52 24.56 15.97
C TYR A 378 -7.79 25.16 14.75
N ASP A 379 -6.46 25.16 14.82
CA ASP A 379 -5.55 25.55 13.74
C ASP A 379 -4.50 24.45 13.55
N PRO A 380 -4.48 23.73 12.40
CA PRO A 380 -3.54 22.65 12.15
C PRO A 380 -2.09 23.13 12.02
N THR A 381 -1.87 24.42 11.73
CA THR A 381 -0.54 25.03 11.64
C THR A 381 0.06 25.35 13.02
N SER A 382 -0.77 25.31 14.06
CA SER A 382 -0.38 25.68 15.41
C SER A 382 -0.15 24.44 16.30
N GLY A 383 0.98 24.40 17.00
CA GLY A 383 1.30 23.26 17.84
C GLY A 383 0.39 23.06 19.06
N ASN A 384 -0.40 24.07 19.39
CA ASN A 384 -1.39 24.07 20.47
C ASN A 384 -2.83 23.91 19.95
N GLY A 385 -3.04 23.69 18.64
CA GLY A 385 -4.37 23.72 18.03
C GLY A 385 -5.32 22.60 18.45
N ILE A 386 -4.82 21.53 19.09
CA ILE A 386 -5.65 20.46 19.65
C ILE A 386 -5.37 20.34 21.14
N SER A 387 -6.40 20.63 21.95
CA SER A 387 -6.32 20.52 23.41
C SER A 387 -5.99 19.09 23.84
N HIS A 388 -5.36 18.92 25.01
CA HIS A 388 -5.06 17.59 25.56
C HIS A 388 -6.34 16.76 25.75
N ALA A 389 -7.45 17.40 26.13
CA ALA A 389 -8.75 16.75 26.29
C ALA A 389 -9.27 16.22 24.95
N ASP A 390 -9.21 17.01 23.88
CA ASP A 390 -9.63 16.58 22.54
C ASP A 390 -8.74 15.45 22.02
N ARG A 391 -7.41 15.54 22.19
CA ARG A 391 -6.48 14.46 21.82
C ARG A 391 -6.85 13.13 22.51
N ALA A 392 -7.17 13.18 23.80
CA ALA A 392 -7.57 12.01 24.56
C ALA A 392 -8.92 11.45 24.09
N ALA A 393 -9.90 12.32 23.82
CA ALA A 393 -11.21 11.92 23.32
C ALA A 393 -11.13 11.26 21.93
N ILE A 394 -10.38 11.88 21.00
CA ILE A 394 -10.13 11.35 19.66
C ILE A 394 -9.46 9.98 19.75
N ARG A 395 -8.41 9.85 20.57
CA ARG A 395 -7.72 8.57 20.80
C ARG A 395 -8.66 7.50 21.35
N ALA A 396 -9.47 7.82 22.36
CA ALA A 396 -10.42 6.87 22.95
C ALA A 396 -11.49 6.42 21.94
N THR A 397 -11.98 7.33 21.08
CA THR A 397 -12.91 6.97 20.00
C THR A 397 -12.24 6.08 18.95
N HIS A 398 -11.03 6.42 18.53
CA HIS A 398 -10.20 5.62 17.61
C HIS A 398 -9.96 4.21 18.16
N GLU A 399 -9.45 4.08 19.39
CA GLU A 399 -9.19 2.78 20.05
C GLU A 399 -10.46 1.93 20.16
N ARG A 400 -11.60 2.56 20.50
CA ARG A 400 -12.89 1.85 20.57
C ARG A 400 -13.29 1.29 19.22
N TRP A 401 -13.24 2.09 18.16
CA TRP A 401 -13.66 1.63 16.84
C TRP A 401 -12.67 0.63 16.24
N CYS A 402 -11.37 0.82 16.45
CA CYS A 402 -10.35 -0.11 16.00
C CYS A 402 -10.44 -1.48 16.67
N ARG A 403 -10.79 -1.52 17.96
CA ARG A 403 -11.11 -2.78 18.64
C ARG A 403 -12.28 -3.51 17.98
N LEU A 404 -13.37 -2.81 17.66
CA LEU A 404 -14.53 -3.41 16.98
C LEU A 404 -14.17 -3.91 15.57
N LEU A 405 -13.33 -3.16 14.84
CA LEU A 405 -12.85 -3.60 13.53
C LEU A 405 -11.98 -4.86 13.62
N ALA A 406 -11.11 -4.95 14.63
CA ALA A 406 -10.28 -6.13 14.86
C ALA A 406 -11.08 -7.37 15.29
N GLU A 407 -12.34 -7.22 15.71
CA GLU A 407 -13.27 -8.32 15.95
C GLU A 407 -13.88 -8.86 14.65
N ALA A 408 -13.69 -8.21 13.50
CA ALA A 408 -14.09 -8.77 12.22
C ALA A 408 -13.26 -10.02 11.89
N PRO A 409 -13.89 -11.12 11.43
CA PRO A 409 -13.14 -12.29 10.98
C PRO A 409 -12.25 -11.94 9.78
N PRO A 410 -11.09 -12.61 9.63
CA PRO A 410 -10.24 -12.40 8.46
C PRO A 410 -10.98 -12.74 7.16
N PRO A 411 -10.54 -12.22 6.00
CA PRO A 411 -11.08 -12.66 4.71
C PRO A 411 -10.80 -14.15 4.48
N PRO A 412 -11.67 -14.86 3.71
CA PRO A 412 -11.38 -16.20 3.21
C PRO A 412 -10.03 -16.26 2.49
N ASP A 413 -9.31 -17.38 2.64
CA ASP A 413 -8.08 -17.61 1.88
C ASP A 413 -8.43 -17.76 0.39
N PRO A 414 -8.00 -16.83 -0.49
CA PRO A 414 -8.36 -16.87 -1.90
C PRO A 414 -7.83 -18.11 -2.63
N ARG A 415 -6.84 -18.81 -2.05
CA ARG A 415 -6.28 -20.05 -2.59
C ARG A 415 -7.17 -21.26 -2.37
N GLN A 416 -8.23 -21.13 -1.56
CA GLN A 416 -9.15 -22.22 -1.24
C GLN A 416 -10.55 -21.89 -1.75
N GLY A 417 -11.17 -22.85 -2.44
CA GLY A 417 -12.60 -22.74 -2.78
C GLY A 417 -13.45 -22.90 -1.52
N GLY A 418 -14.10 -21.83 -1.07
CA GLY A 418 -14.98 -21.84 0.09
C GLY A 418 -14.72 -20.67 1.04
N GLY A 419 -15.51 -20.59 2.12
CA GLY A 419 -15.30 -19.59 3.18
C GLY A 419 -14.00 -19.81 3.96
N LEU A 420 -13.98 -19.47 5.24
CA LEU A 420 -12.76 -19.54 6.06
C LEU A 420 -12.29 -21.00 6.24
N SER A 421 -11.00 -21.23 5.99
CA SER A 421 -10.38 -22.55 6.16
C SER A 421 -10.36 -22.96 7.64
N PRO A 422 -10.27 -24.27 7.97
CA PRO A 422 -10.14 -24.72 9.36
C PRO A 422 -8.97 -24.08 10.11
N ALA A 423 -7.85 -23.83 9.41
CA ALA A 423 -6.69 -23.15 9.98
C ALA A 423 -6.99 -21.68 10.31
N GLN A 424 -7.69 -20.97 9.42
CA GLN A 424 -8.10 -19.58 9.65
C GLN A 424 -9.06 -19.48 10.84
N VAL A 425 -10.06 -20.36 10.92
CA VAL A 425 -10.99 -20.40 12.06
C VAL A 425 -10.25 -20.72 13.35
N ALA A 426 -9.30 -21.65 13.34
CA ALA A 426 -8.50 -22.00 14.51
C ALA A 426 -7.58 -20.86 14.99
N SER A 427 -7.17 -19.95 14.09
CA SER A 427 -6.34 -18.79 14.43
C SER A 427 -7.12 -17.56 14.90
N MET A 428 -8.46 -17.57 14.85
CA MET A 428 -9.27 -16.44 15.26
C MET A 428 -9.14 -16.14 16.75
N THR A 429 -9.17 -14.85 17.09
CA THR A 429 -9.36 -14.42 18.48
C THR A 429 -10.77 -14.78 18.97
N PRO A 430 -11.01 -14.81 20.30
CA PRO A 430 -12.36 -15.02 20.82
C PRO A 430 -13.39 -14.01 20.30
N GLY A 431 -12.99 -12.74 20.09
CA GLY A 431 -13.86 -11.72 19.50
C GLY A 431 -14.22 -12.03 18.06
N GLN A 432 -13.23 -12.37 17.24
CA GLN A 432 -13.44 -12.79 15.84
C GLN A 432 -14.32 -14.03 15.72
N LEU A 433 -14.10 -15.02 16.58
CA LEU A 433 -14.92 -16.23 16.60
C LEU A 433 -16.37 -15.92 17.00
N ALA A 434 -16.58 -14.99 17.94
CA ALA A 434 -17.92 -14.55 18.32
C ALA A 434 -18.65 -13.84 17.18
N VAL A 435 -17.97 -12.93 16.47
CA VAL A 435 -18.54 -12.25 15.30
C VAL A 435 -18.81 -13.24 14.17
N TRP A 436 -17.86 -14.12 13.85
CA TRP A 436 -18.04 -15.15 12.83
C TRP A 436 -19.18 -16.10 13.18
N ALA A 437 -19.25 -16.58 14.42
CA ALA A 437 -20.35 -17.43 14.88
C ALA A 437 -21.70 -16.72 14.81
N ALA A 438 -21.74 -15.41 15.11
CA ALA A 438 -22.94 -14.59 14.94
C ALA A 438 -23.34 -14.49 13.47
N GLN A 439 -22.41 -14.17 12.57
CA GLN A 439 -22.66 -14.07 11.12
C GLN A 439 -23.18 -15.38 10.51
N ASN A 440 -22.76 -16.53 11.04
CA ASN A 440 -23.22 -17.86 10.60
C ASN A 440 -24.55 -18.31 11.21
N ARG A 441 -25.18 -17.50 12.08
CA ARG A 441 -26.51 -17.85 12.59
C ARG A 441 -27.56 -17.66 11.51
N PRO A 442 -28.57 -18.55 11.41
CA PRO A 442 -29.63 -18.43 10.41
C PRO A 442 -30.31 -17.05 10.39
N GLU A 443 -30.52 -16.44 11.55
CA GLU A 443 -31.13 -15.10 11.67
C GLU A 443 -30.27 -13.96 11.09
N ASN A 444 -28.97 -14.17 10.95
CA ASN A 444 -28.04 -13.21 10.35
C ASN A 444 -27.65 -13.58 8.92
N SER A 445 -28.13 -14.74 8.43
CA SER A 445 -27.96 -15.15 7.04
C SER A 445 -29.08 -14.58 6.18
N TRP A 446 -28.73 -13.75 5.21
CA TRP A 446 -29.69 -13.16 4.28
C TRP A 446 -29.63 -13.92 2.96
N THR A 447 -30.65 -14.72 2.65
CA THR A 447 -30.83 -15.33 1.32
C THR A 447 -31.25 -14.31 0.25
N THR A 448 -31.87 -13.21 0.68
CA THR A 448 -32.24 -12.05 -0.14
C THR A 448 -32.04 -10.79 0.71
N HIS A 449 -31.38 -9.77 0.18
CA HIS A 449 -30.99 -8.58 0.95
C HIS A 449 -32.24 -7.79 1.45
N PRO A 450 -32.31 -7.33 2.70
CA PRO A 450 -33.50 -6.65 3.26
C PRO A 450 -33.95 -5.39 2.51
N LEU A 451 -33.04 -4.69 1.82
CA LEU A 451 -33.38 -3.61 0.87
C LEU A 451 -34.28 -4.05 -0.31
N LEU A 452 -34.30 -5.34 -0.66
CA LEU A 452 -35.14 -5.90 -1.73
C LEU A 452 -36.51 -6.38 -1.20
N ASP A 453 -36.57 -6.88 0.03
CA ASP A 453 -37.80 -7.44 0.63
C ASP A 453 -38.59 -6.45 1.51
N GLY A 454 -38.06 -5.24 1.77
CA GLY A 454 -38.76 -4.22 2.56
C GLY A 454 -38.88 -4.55 4.06
N CYS A 455 -38.19 -5.59 4.53
CA CYS A 455 -38.11 -5.92 5.94
C CYS A 455 -37.08 -5.00 6.62
N ALA A 456 -37.56 -3.90 7.21
CA ALA A 456 -36.84 -3.27 8.30
C ALA A 456 -36.80 -4.26 9.48
N PRO A 457 -35.68 -4.41 10.20
CA PRO A 457 -35.69 -5.16 11.45
C PRO A 457 -36.75 -4.54 12.36
N ASP A 458 -37.55 -5.39 13.03
CA ASP A 458 -38.52 -4.95 14.03
C ASP A 458 -37.78 -4.27 15.19
N GLY A 459 -37.50 -2.97 15.03
CA GLY A 459 -37.11 -2.13 16.14
C GLY A 459 -38.25 -2.10 17.15
N PRO A 460 -37.96 -2.07 18.47
CA PRO A 460 -39.01 -1.91 19.46
C PRO A 460 -39.77 -0.62 19.13
N SER A 461 -41.08 -0.76 18.84
CA SER A 461 -41.98 0.37 18.66
C SER A 461 -41.79 1.34 19.84
N PRO A 462 -41.57 2.64 19.60
CA PRO A 462 -41.58 3.62 20.67
C PRO A 462 -43.03 3.79 21.15
N GLY A 463 -43.45 2.85 21.99
CA GLY A 463 -44.74 2.84 22.65
C GLY A 463 -44.58 3.21 24.12
N LEU A 464 -45.00 4.42 24.45
CA LEU A 464 -45.70 4.79 25.68
C LEU A 464 -44.96 4.52 27.01
N HIS A 465 -44.30 5.56 27.52
CA HIS A 465 -44.68 6.21 28.79
C HIS A 465 -44.20 7.66 28.84
#